data_AF-A0A0R3PA46-F1
#
_entry.id   AF-A0A0R3PA46-F1
#
_cell.length_a   1.000
_cell.length_b   1.000
_cell.length_c   1.000
_cell.angle_alpha   90.00
_cell.angle_beta   90.00
_cell.angle_gamma   90.00
#
_symmetry.space_group_name_H-M   'P 1'
#
loop_
_entity.id
_entity.type
_entity.pdbx_description
1 polymer ?
#
loop_
_entity_poly.entity_id
_entity_poly.type
_entity_poly.pdbx_seq_one_letter_code
_entity_poly.pdbx_strand_id
1 'polypeptide(L)'
;MGLLDIIKSFKSNNGREIRILLLGLDNAGKTSILKQLSSEEITNVTPTRGFNVKSVVTNGDIRLNVWDIGGQRSIRPFWSNYFENTDALIYVIDSSDRRRFDETSVELMELLDEEKLSGVPVLVFANKQDLASSAPASEISKRLKLTEIRDRIWQIQGCSALTNEGVSEGIKWAVDLLYDAEHLHYFFTDRDGTLKSYACSYPSSIQPAYSGVIQAQFARRCAQTCCILTTAPLMHIGVLDVSTIPPGYYYYGASAGREWFVDPTNKFKDTSISEKDLMLLDEVFQKISLLLERQEFRVFTWVGSGLQKHYGHLTIAHQDIYGSEGNILVCGDSVTDLPMLQECLTRNPSGVYTIWVTTDSILQQKVKCHFLVY
;
A
#
# COMPACT_ATOMS: atom_id res chain seq x y z
N MET A 1 6.07 6.62 -9.86
CA MET A 1 5.60 6.13 -8.54
C MET A 1 4.44 6.99 -8.11
N GLY A 2 3.28 6.40 -7.84
CA GLY A 2 2.12 7.13 -7.30
C GLY A 2 2.15 7.16 -5.77
N LEU A 3 1.30 8.00 -5.15
CA LEU A 3 1.22 8.09 -3.69
C LEU A 3 0.85 6.75 -3.03
N LEU A 4 0.04 5.92 -3.68
CA LEU A 4 -0.27 4.57 -3.18
C LEU A 4 0.97 3.68 -3.07
N ASP A 5 1.97 3.85 -3.93
CA ASP A 5 3.22 3.08 -3.85
C ASP A 5 4.05 3.52 -2.65
N ILE A 6 4.05 4.83 -2.38
CA ILE A 6 4.68 5.43 -1.20
C ILE A 6 3.97 4.96 0.08
N ILE A 7 2.65 5.01 0.12
CA ILE A 7 1.82 4.55 1.26
C ILE A 7 2.08 3.07 1.59
N LYS A 8 2.19 2.21 0.56
CA LYS A 8 2.52 0.78 0.76
C LYS A 8 3.90 0.57 1.38
N SER A 9 4.82 1.51 1.21
CA SER A 9 6.17 1.42 1.79
C SER A 9 6.23 1.79 3.27
N PHE A 10 5.22 2.46 3.83
CA PHE A 10 5.18 2.76 5.27
C PHE A 10 4.68 1.55 6.09
N LYS A 11 5.37 1.23 7.19
CA LYS A 11 4.96 0.21 8.18
C LYS A 11 4.78 0.86 9.57
N SER A 12 3.77 0.41 10.33
CA SER A 12 3.62 0.79 11.76
C SER A 12 4.62 0.11 12.62
N ASN A 13 5.07 0.82 13.65
CA ASN A 13 5.29 0.22 14.96
C ASN A 13 4.38 0.90 15.98
N ASN A 14 3.18 0.36 16.24
CA ASN A 14 2.31 0.84 17.32
C ASN A 14 2.93 0.40 18.66
N GLY A 15 3.76 1.28 19.21
CA GLY A 15 4.59 1.00 20.37
C GLY A 15 6.03 0.81 19.95
N ARG A 16 6.94 1.21 20.82
CA ARG A 16 8.38 0.98 20.67
C ARG A 16 8.74 -0.52 20.68
N GLU A 17 7.78 -1.44 20.50
CA GLU A 17 7.98 -2.88 20.59
C GLU A 17 8.03 -3.51 19.20
N ILE A 18 9.14 -4.18 18.90
CA ILE A 18 9.38 -4.85 17.62
C ILE A 18 9.48 -6.35 17.88
N ARG A 19 8.67 -7.16 17.21
CA ARG A 19 8.74 -8.63 17.29
C ARG A 19 9.71 -9.17 16.25
N ILE A 20 10.82 -9.71 16.75
CA ILE A 20 11.86 -10.35 15.94
C ILE A 20 11.74 -11.86 16.08
N LEU A 21 11.63 -12.56 14.95
CA LEU A 21 11.69 -14.02 14.92
C LEU A 21 13.10 -14.46 14.52
N LEU A 22 13.75 -15.28 15.35
CA LEU A 22 15.12 -15.76 15.15
C LEU A 22 15.12 -17.24 14.77
N LEU A 23 15.42 -17.54 13.50
CA LEU A 23 15.42 -18.88 12.91
C LEU A 23 16.76 -19.23 12.25
N GLY A 24 16.89 -20.48 11.82
CA GLY A 24 18.11 -21.06 11.26
C GLY A 24 18.37 -22.47 11.80
N LEU A 25 19.34 -23.17 11.20
CA LEU A 25 19.65 -24.56 11.58
C LEU A 25 20.12 -24.67 13.04
N ASP A 26 20.07 -25.88 13.59
CA ASP A 26 20.73 -26.20 14.84
C ASP A 26 22.23 -25.89 14.78
N ASN A 27 22.78 -25.49 15.94
CA ASN A 27 24.18 -25.06 16.08
C ASN A 27 24.59 -23.79 15.31
N ALA A 28 23.66 -23.09 14.62
CA ALA A 28 23.97 -21.83 13.93
C ALA A 28 24.39 -20.68 14.86
N GLY A 29 24.06 -20.76 16.16
CA GLY A 29 24.39 -19.75 17.17
C GLY A 29 23.28 -18.76 17.48
N LYS A 30 22.01 -19.09 17.18
CA LYS A 30 20.82 -18.27 17.47
C LYS A 30 20.74 -17.84 18.94
N THR A 31 20.76 -18.79 19.86
CA THR A 31 20.71 -18.52 21.30
C THR A 31 21.92 -17.72 21.79
N SER A 32 23.09 -17.90 21.17
CA SER A 32 24.28 -17.09 21.48
C SER A 32 24.10 -15.63 21.05
N ILE A 33 23.53 -15.38 19.86
CA ILE A 33 23.15 -14.02 19.43
C ILE A 33 22.14 -13.42 20.39
N LEU A 34 21.09 -14.17 20.77
CA LEU A 34 20.08 -13.68 21.72
C LEU A 34 20.71 -13.30 23.07
N LYS A 35 21.60 -14.14 23.61
CA LYS A 35 22.33 -13.87 24.84
C LYS A 35 23.21 -12.62 24.72
N GLN A 36 23.91 -12.48 23.60
CA GLN A 36 24.73 -11.30 23.30
C GLN A 36 23.91 -10.02 23.31
N LEU A 37 22.72 -10.03 22.69
CA LEU A 37 21.81 -8.89 22.68
C LEU A 37 21.24 -8.55 24.05
N SER A 38 21.02 -9.56 24.90
CA SER A 38 20.56 -9.36 26.28
C SER A 38 21.69 -9.07 27.28
N SER A 39 22.94 -8.89 26.82
CA SER A 39 24.13 -8.72 27.68
C SER A 39 24.30 -9.84 28.71
N GLU A 40 23.98 -11.08 28.33
CA GLU A 40 24.16 -12.27 29.17
C GLU A 40 25.41 -13.05 28.82
N GLU A 41 25.95 -13.79 29.79
CA GLU A 41 27.10 -14.66 29.54
C GLU A 41 26.77 -15.81 28.58
N ILE A 42 27.61 -15.93 27.54
CA ILE A 42 27.57 -17.00 26.54
C ILE A 42 28.41 -18.19 27.03
N THR A 43 28.06 -18.73 28.20
CA THR A 43 28.64 -19.96 28.73
C THR A 43 27.59 -21.08 28.72
N ASN A 44 28.04 -22.31 28.47
CA ASN A 44 27.22 -23.54 28.53
C ASN A 44 25.88 -23.50 27.77
N VAL A 45 25.86 -22.90 26.58
CA VAL A 45 24.65 -22.87 25.74
C VAL A 45 24.32 -24.28 25.25
N THR A 46 23.17 -24.81 25.67
CA THR A 46 22.68 -26.12 25.24
C THR A 46 21.68 -25.98 24.08
N PRO A 47 21.49 -27.01 23.24
CA PRO A 47 20.54 -26.94 22.13
C PRO A 47 19.11 -26.65 22.60
N THR A 48 18.50 -25.60 22.06
CA THR A 48 17.11 -25.20 22.38
C THR A 48 16.11 -26.27 21.92
N ARG A 49 15.40 -26.87 22.89
CA ARG A 49 14.37 -27.90 22.65
C ARG A 49 12.99 -27.34 22.31
N GLY A 50 12.75 -26.06 22.59
CA GLY A 50 11.49 -25.36 22.32
C GLY A 50 11.78 -23.97 21.79
N PHE A 51 11.53 -22.95 22.62
CA PHE A 51 11.81 -21.57 22.29
C PHE A 51 12.27 -20.77 23.52
N ASN A 52 12.96 -19.66 23.29
CA ASN A 52 13.26 -18.64 24.28
C ASN A 52 12.67 -17.30 23.81
N VAL A 53 12.09 -16.51 24.72
CA VAL A 53 11.64 -15.15 24.44
C VAL A 53 12.38 -14.20 25.35
N LYS A 54 12.94 -13.13 24.79
CA LYS A 54 13.47 -12.02 25.58
C LYS A 54 13.09 -10.68 24.98
N SER A 55 12.85 -9.73 25.87
CA SER A 55 12.70 -8.32 25.54
C SER A 55 14.02 -7.62 25.79
N VAL A 56 14.63 -7.08 24.73
CA VAL A 56 15.90 -6.33 24.78
C VAL A 56 15.62 -4.86 24.51
N VAL A 57 16.08 -3.96 25.37
CA VAL A 57 15.93 -2.51 25.15
C VAL A 57 17.17 -1.99 24.43
N THR A 58 17.00 -1.38 23.26
CA THR A 58 18.10 -0.70 22.54
C THR A 58 18.20 0.77 22.93
N ASN A 59 19.29 1.44 22.51
CA ASN A 59 19.68 2.81 22.91
C ASN A 59 18.70 3.94 22.51
N GLY A 60 17.47 3.62 22.08
CA GLY A 60 16.41 4.57 21.72
C GLY A 60 15.04 4.25 22.37
N ASP A 61 15.04 3.56 23.52
CA ASP A 61 13.86 3.04 24.22
C ASP A 61 13.01 2.02 23.40
N ILE A 62 13.58 1.47 22.33
CA ILE A 62 12.93 0.43 21.51
C ILE A 62 13.10 -0.92 22.21
N ARG A 63 11.99 -1.61 22.43
CA ARG A 63 11.90 -2.96 22.99
C ARG A 63 11.86 -3.98 21.85
N LEU A 64 12.92 -4.76 21.71
CA LEU A 64 12.96 -5.89 20.79
C LEU A 64 12.47 -7.14 21.51
N ASN A 65 11.30 -7.64 21.12
CA ASN A 65 10.77 -8.92 21.57
C ASN A 65 11.31 -10.01 20.65
N VAL A 66 12.43 -10.62 21.03
CA VAL A 66 13.15 -11.63 20.22
C VAL A 66 12.71 -13.03 20.59
N TRP A 67 12.23 -13.78 19.60
CA TRP A 67 11.78 -15.18 19.71
C TRP A 67 12.83 -16.11 19.09
N ASP A 68 13.64 -16.75 19.92
CA ASP A 68 14.63 -17.76 19.53
C ASP A 68 13.98 -19.14 19.50
N ILE A 69 13.83 -19.73 18.31
CA ILE A 69 13.21 -21.05 18.14
C ILE A 69 14.28 -22.12 17.89
N GLY A 70 14.11 -23.31 18.47
CA GLY A 70 14.99 -24.45 18.23
C GLY A 70 15.15 -24.78 16.74
N GLY A 71 16.39 -25.05 16.30
CA GLY A 71 16.71 -25.33 14.88
C GLY A 71 16.89 -26.80 14.52
N GLN A 72 16.70 -27.70 15.49
CA GLN A 72 16.82 -29.13 15.24
C GLN A 72 15.76 -29.58 14.24
N ARG A 73 16.09 -30.50 13.36
CA ARG A 73 15.20 -31.00 12.31
C ARG A 73 13.83 -31.48 12.83
N SER A 74 13.78 -32.04 14.04
CA SER A 74 12.54 -32.46 14.70
C SER A 74 11.63 -31.30 15.15
N ILE A 75 12.17 -30.08 15.28
CA ILE A 75 11.45 -28.89 15.77
C ILE A 75 11.01 -27.99 14.62
N ARG A 76 11.70 -28.01 13.47
CA ARG A 76 11.41 -27.13 12.31
C ARG A 76 9.95 -27.16 11.83
N PRO A 77 9.23 -28.31 11.83
CA PRO A 77 7.80 -28.33 11.46
C PRO A 77 6.92 -27.44 12.35
N PHE A 78 7.37 -27.11 13.57
CA PHE A 78 6.65 -26.25 14.50
C PHE A 78 7.00 -24.76 14.35
N TRP A 79 7.93 -24.38 13.46
CA TRP A 79 8.28 -22.97 13.21
C TRP A 79 7.06 -22.16 12.77
N SER A 80 6.15 -22.77 12.01
CA SER A 80 4.91 -22.15 11.50
C SER A 80 3.97 -21.62 12.59
N ASN A 81 4.08 -22.15 13.81
CA ASN A 81 3.33 -21.66 14.96
C ASN A 81 3.77 -20.26 15.41
N TYR A 82 4.92 -19.77 14.94
CA TYR A 82 5.53 -18.52 15.39
C TYR A 82 5.60 -17.44 14.31
N PHE A 83 5.11 -17.69 13.10
CA PHE A 83 5.23 -16.73 11.99
C PHE A 83 4.33 -15.50 12.15
N GLU A 84 3.16 -15.64 12.76
CA GLU A 84 2.20 -14.54 12.87
C GLU A 84 2.74 -13.36 13.66
N ASN A 85 2.43 -12.14 13.19
CA ASN A 85 2.88 -10.88 13.80
C ASN A 85 4.41 -10.76 13.91
N THR A 86 5.15 -11.26 12.92
CA THR A 86 6.61 -11.05 12.85
C THR A 86 6.90 -9.73 12.14
N ASP A 87 7.61 -8.82 12.81
CA ASP A 87 8.00 -7.53 12.23
C ASP A 87 9.29 -7.64 11.42
N ALA A 88 10.23 -8.47 11.88
CA ALA A 88 11.42 -8.88 11.13
C ALA A 88 11.84 -10.33 11.42
N LEU A 89 12.35 -10.99 10.38
CA LEU A 89 12.96 -12.31 10.46
C LEU A 89 14.48 -12.14 10.50
N ILE A 90 15.13 -12.73 11.50
CA ILE A 90 16.58 -12.92 11.52
C ILE A 90 16.88 -14.39 11.28
N TYR A 91 17.59 -14.68 10.19
CA TYR A 91 18.01 -16.03 9.82
C TYR A 91 19.51 -16.21 10.06
N VAL A 92 19.89 -17.14 10.93
CA VAL A 92 21.28 -17.33 11.37
C VAL A 92 21.89 -18.54 10.67
N ILE A 93 23.08 -18.35 10.11
CA ILE A 93 23.84 -19.37 9.38
C ILE A 93 25.19 -19.57 10.08
N ASP A 94 25.57 -20.83 10.30
CA ASP A 94 26.94 -21.18 10.67
C ASP A 94 27.85 -21.07 9.44
N SER A 95 28.67 -20.03 9.38
CA SER A 95 29.54 -19.80 8.21
C SER A 95 30.66 -20.83 8.07
N SER A 96 31.00 -21.55 9.14
CA SER A 96 32.03 -22.59 9.14
C SER A 96 31.52 -23.94 8.64
N ASP A 97 30.19 -24.15 8.68
CA ASP A 97 29.55 -25.41 8.30
C ASP A 97 29.11 -25.44 6.83
N ARG A 98 30.11 -25.39 5.95
CA ARG A 98 29.91 -25.36 4.49
C ARG A 98 29.12 -26.57 3.95
N ARG A 99 29.06 -27.68 4.69
CA ARG A 99 28.37 -28.92 4.29
C ARG A 99 26.84 -28.77 4.36
N ARG A 100 26.34 -27.88 5.23
CA ARG A 100 24.90 -27.66 5.43
C ARG A 100 24.38 -26.40 4.73
N PHE A 101 25.15 -25.81 3.82
CA PHE A 101 24.69 -24.64 3.05
C PHE A 101 23.51 -24.96 2.13
N ASP A 102 23.45 -26.15 1.57
CA ASP A 102 22.31 -26.54 0.74
C ASP A 102 21.06 -26.74 1.61
N GLU A 103 21.21 -27.38 2.78
CA GLU A 103 20.13 -27.55 3.76
C GLU A 103 19.60 -26.20 4.26
N THR A 104 20.49 -25.29 4.67
CA THR A 104 20.09 -23.96 5.16
C THR A 104 19.46 -23.11 4.06
N SER A 105 19.86 -23.32 2.79
CA SER A 105 19.26 -22.62 1.66
C SER A 105 17.84 -23.07 1.40
N VAL A 106 17.58 -24.39 1.44
CA VAL A 106 16.22 -24.93 1.26
C VAL A 106 15.29 -24.39 2.35
N GLU A 107 15.72 -24.48 3.61
CA GLU A 107 14.92 -24.01 4.75
C GLU A 107 14.66 -22.50 4.71
N LEU A 108 15.65 -21.69 4.28
CA LEU A 108 15.41 -20.26 4.09
C LEU A 108 14.37 -20.02 2.98
N MET A 109 14.51 -20.66 1.82
CA MET A 109 13.58 -20.43 0.70
C MET A 109 12.16 -20.87 1.05
N GLU A 110 11.99 -22.00 1.77
CA GLU A 110 10.69 -22.41 2.31
C GLU A 110 10.10 -21.34 3.23
N LEU A 111 10.89 -20.77 4.15
CA LEU A 111 10.46 -19.65 4.99
C LEU A 111 10.11 -18.39 4.19
N LEU A 112 10.77 -18.16 3.04
CA LEU A 112 10.46 -17.02 2.19
C LEU A 112 9.14 -17.22 1.44
N ASP A 113 8.78 -18.44 1.06
CA ASP A 113 7.53 -18.72 0.37
C ASP A 113 6.30 -18.75 1.30
N GLU A 114 6.50 -18.70 2.63
CA GLU A 114 5.42 -18.68 3.61
C GLU A 114 4.57 -17.41 3.56
N GLU A 115 3.26 -17.57 3.35
CA GLU A 115 2.30 -16.45 3.25
C GLU A 115 2.30 -15.57 4.51
N LYS A 116 2.46 -16.18 5.69
CA LYS A 116 2.49 -15.47 6.98
C LYS A 116 3.74 -14.59 7.16
N LEU A 117 4.79 -14.83 6.38
CA LEU A 117 6.04 -14.05 6.38
C LEU A 117 6.16 -13.16 5.13
N SER A 118 5.11 -13.07 4.32
CA SER A 118 5.10 -12.23 3.11
C SER A 118 5.41 -10.77 3.44
N GLY A 119 6.40 -10.20 2.76
CA GLY A 119 6.84 -8.81 2.94
C GLY A 119 7.56 -8.50 4.27
N VAL A 120 7.79 -9.50 5.14
CA VAL A 120 8.58 -9.35 6.37
C VAL A 120 10.06 -9.17 5.99
N PRO A 121 10.77 -8.13 6.47
CA PRO A 121 12.18 -7.95 6.15
C PRO A 121 13.05 -9.06 6.75
N VAL A 122 14.13 -9.41 6.05
CA VAL A 122 15.00 -10.53 6.42
C VAL A 122 16.44 -10.07 6.64
N LEU A 123 16.96 -10.24 7.85
CA LEU A 123 18.37 -10.12 8.15
C LEU A 123 19.01 -11.52 8.18
N VAL A 124 19.99 -11.75 7.33
CA VAL A 124 20.80 -12.98 7.35
C VAL A 124 22.08 -12.73 8.13
N PHE A 125 22.25 -13.40 9.27
CA PHE A 125 23.53 -13.42 9.98
C PHE A 125 24.41 -14.56 9.47
N ALA A 126 25.49 -14.19 8.79
CA ALA A 126 26.60 -15.09 8.50
C ALA A 126 27.48 -15.18 9.75
N ASN A 127 27.09 -16.02 10.71
CA ASN A 127 27.68 -16.10 12.04
C ASN A 127 28.95 -16.96 12.07
N LYS A 128 29.70 -16.87 13.18
CA LYS A 128 30.98 -17.56 13.44
C LYS A 128 32.15 -17.10 12.57
N GLN A 129 32.17 -15.82 12.17
CA GLN A 129 33.27 -15.25 11.38
C GLN A 129 34.61 -15.21 12.12
N ASP A 130 34.63 -15.49 13.43
CA ASP A 130 35.83 -15.70 14.24
C ASP A 130 36.62 -16.97 13.86
N LEU A 131 35.99 -17.93 13.19
CA LEU A 131 36.64 -19.17 12.77
C LEU A 131 37.32 -19.02 11.40
N ALA A 132 38.57 -19.47 11.29
CA ALA A 132 39.33 -19.41 10.04
C ALA A 132 38.71 -20.21 8.87
N SER A 133 37.85 -21.19 9.17
CA SER A 133 37.13 -21.99 8.17
C SER A 133 35.87 -21.31 7.62
N SER A 134 35.46 -20.18 8.19
CA SER A 134 34.21 -19.51 7.87
C SER A 134 34.19 -18.95 6.45
N ALA A 135 33.09 -19.18 5.75
CA ALA A 135 32.82 -18.55 4.47
C ALA A 135 32.48 -17.06 4.67
N PRO A 136 32.98 -16.17 3.81
CA PRO A 136 32.61 -14.76 3.89
C PRO A 136 31.13 -14.58 3.52
N ALA A 137 30.50 -13.55 4.06
CA ALA A 137 29.10 -13.21 3.79
C ALA A 137 28.77 -13.13 2.29
N SER A 138 29.71 -12.64 1.46
CA SER A 138 29.55 -12.56 0.01
C SER A 138 29.47 -13.94 -0.68
N GLU A 139 30.15 -14.96 -0.16
CA GLU A 139 30.04 -16.34 -0.66
C GLU A 139 28.68 -16.93 -0.29
N ILE A 140 28.25 -16.75 0.97
CA ILE A 140 26.96 -17.23 1.48
C ILE A 140 25.81 -16.59 0.70
N SER A 141 25.85 -15.28 0.48
CA SER A 141 24.85 -14.54 -0.30
C SER A 141 24.65 -15.11 -1.70
N LYS A 142 25.75 -15.44 -2.39
CA LYS A 142 25.71 -16.06 -3.73
C LYS A 142 25.12 -17.47 -3.69
N ARG A 143 25.53 -18.30 -2.72
CA ARG A 143 25.05 -19.69 -2.61
C ARG A 143 23.56 -19.78 -2.29
N LEU A 144 23.08 -18.95 -1.38
CA LEU A 144 21.66 -18.87 -1.01
C LEU A 144 20.83 -18.06 -2.01
N LYS A 145 21.45 -17.50 -3.06
CA LYS A 145 20.80 -16.69 -4.09
C LYS A 145 19.99 -15.53 -3.52
N LEU A 146 20.48 -14.88 -2.45
CA LEU A 146 19.75 -13.80 -1.78
C LEU A 146 19.41 -12.64 -2.73
N THR A 147 20.23 -12.42 -3.76
CA THR A 147 20.00 -11.41 -4.80
C THR A 147 18.76 -11.67 -5.67
N GLU A 148 18.20 -12.88 -5.64
CA GLU A 148 16.97 -13.25 -6.36
C GLU A 148 15.69 -12.89 -5.57
N ILE A 149 15.82 -12.53 -4.29
CA ILE A 149 14.69 -12.07 -3.46
C ILE A 149 14.22 -10.70 -3.98
N ARG A 150 12.92 -10.57 -4.28
CA ARG A 150 12.31 -9.35 -4.89
C ARG A 150 11.13 -8.79 -4.12
N ASP A 151 10.50 -9.61 -3.29
CA ASP A 151 9.23 -9.33 -2.64
C ASP A 151 9.38 -8.70 -1.24
N ARG A 152 10.62 -8.60 -0.73
CA ARG A 152 10.95 -8.02 0.58
C ARG A 152 12.36 -7.43 0.61
N ILE A 153 12.59 -6.58 1.61
CA ILE A 153 13.91 -6.02 1.91
C ILE A 153 14.73 -7.07 2.66
N TRP A 154 16.01 -7.22 2.29
CA TRP A 154 16.92 -8.13 2.97
C TRP A 154 18.32 -7.53 3.11
N GLN A 155 19.08 -8.04 4.08
CA GLN A 155 20.50 -7.73 4.28
C GLN A 155 21.23 -8.97 4.75
N ILE A 156 22.52 -9.08 4.41
CA ILE A 156 23.42 -10.07 4.99
C ILE A 156 24.51 -9.37 5.79
N GLN A 157 24.76 -9.84 7.01
CA GLN A 157 25.77 -9.30 7.91
C GLN A 157 26.67 -10.43 8.40
N GLY A 158 27.97 -10.32 8.11
CA GLY A 158 28.97 -11.18 8.75
C GLY A 158 29.09 -10.82 10.22
N CYS A 159 29.03 -11.81 11.11
CA CYS A 159 29.12 -11.57 12.54
C CYS A 159 29.78 -12.72 13.31
N SER A 160 30.16 -12.44 14.55
CA SER A 160 30.47 -13.46 15.55
C SER A 160 29.68 -13.18 16.82
N ALA A 161 28.77 -14.10 17.14
CA ALA A 161 28.05 -14.07 18.40
C ALA A 161 28.98 -14.14 19.62
N LEU A 162 30.17 -14.74 19.48
CA LEU A 162 31.13 -14.91 20.58
C LEU A 162 31.90 -13.62 20.87
N THR A 163 32.35 -12.90 19.83
CA THR A 163 33.13 -11.66 19.98
C THR A 163 32.26 -10.40 19.95
N ASN A 164 30.97 -10.53 19.65
CA ASN A 164 30.00 -9.46 19.40
C ASN A 164 30.24 -8.63 18.13
N GLU A 165 31.26 -8.96 17.33
CA GLU A 165 31.55 -8.25 16.09
C GLU A 165 30.42 -8.46 15.07
N GLY A 166 29.94 -7.38 14.45
CA GLY A 166 28.91 -7.42 13.41
C GLY A 166 27.48 -7.67 13.90
N VAL A 167 27.27 -8.07 15.16
CA VAL A 167 25.94 -8.34 15.71
C VAL A 167 25.16 -7.04 15.91
N SER A 168 25.81 -6.03 16.50
CA SER A 168 25.20 -4.74 16.79
C SER A 168 24.82 -4.00 15.50
N GLU A 169 25.66 -4.08 14.48
CA GLU A 169 25.45 -3.48 13.16
C GLU A 169 24.25 -4.11 12.44
N GLY A 170 24.14 -5.44 12.48
CA GLY A 170 22.99 -6.15 11.90
C GLY A 170 21.68 -5.80 12.60
N ILE A 171 21.67 -5.77 13.95
CA ILE A 171 20.48 -5.36 14.69
C ILE A 171 20.15 -3.89 14.45
N LYS A 172 21.14 -3.01 14.40
CA LYS A 172 20.92 -1.60 14.05
C LYS A 172 20.23 -1.49 12.69
N TRP A 173 20.69 -2.22 11.67
CA TRP A 173 20.02 -2.24 10.37
C TRP A 173 18.55 -2.66 10.46
N ALA A 174 18.25 -3.72 11.22
CA ALA A 174 16.89 -4.20 11.39
C ALA A 174 16.03 -3.18 12.15
N VAL A 175 16.58 -2.51 13.16
CA VAL A 175 15.90 -1.48 13.94
C VAL A 175 15.67 -0.23 13.08
N ASP A 176 16.69 0.30 12.43
CA ASP A 176 16.60 1.48 11.55
C ASP A 176 15.58 1.23 10.44
N LEU A 177 15.59 0.04 9.81
CA LEU A 177 14.60 -0.33 8.79
C LEU A 177 13.15 -0.30 9.30
N LEU A 178 12.93 -0.69 10.55
CA LEU A 178 11.61 -0.75 11.16
C LEU A 178 11.21 0.57 11.83
N TYR A 179 12.18 1.39 12.23
CA TYR A 179 11.98 2.64 12.96
C TYR A 179 11.94 3.88 12.04
N ASP A 180 12.71 3.89 10.94
CA ASP A 180 12.71 4.96 9.94
C ASP A 180 11.42 5.00 9.08
N ALA A 181 10.49 4.08 9.32
CA ALA A 181 9.10 4.25 8.89
C ALA A 181 8.39 5.24 9.83
N GLU A 182 8.59 6.54 9.59
CA GLU A 182 8.02 7.64 10.38
C GLU A 182 6.52 7.42 10.68
N HIS A 183 6.17 7.31 11.96
CA HIS A 183 4.79 7.40 12.44
C HIS A 183 4.35 8.87 12.37
N LEU A 184 3.55 9.22 11.38
CA LEU A 184 3.07 10.57 11.17
C LEU A 184 2.05 10.95 12.26
N HIS A 185 2.24 12.07 12.94
CA HIS A 185 1.17 12.60 13.81
C HIS A 185 -0.09 12.95 12.99
N TYR A 186 0.12 13.52 11.80
CA TYR A 186 -0.97 13.88 10.89
C TYR A 186 -0.59 13.52 9.46
N PHE A 187 -1.54 12.92 8.75
CA PHE A 187 -1.46 12.67 7.31
C PHE A 187 -2.64 13.37 6.63
N PHE A 188 -2.33 14.36 5.79
CA PHE A 188 -3.32 15.06 4.97
C PHE A 188 -3.10 14.72 3.51
N THR A 189 -4.18 14.42 2.80
CA THR A 189 -4.09 14.06 1.40
C THR A 189 -5.33 14.49 0.62
N ASP A 190 -5.13 14.75 -0.66
CA ASP A 190 -6.22 14.89 -1.61
C ASP A 190 -6.65 13.51 -2.11
N ARG A 191 -7.85 13.44 -2.68
CA ARG A 191 -8.48 12.21 -3.13
C ARG A 191 -8.26 11.98 -4.61
N ASP A 192 -8.79 12.86 -5.46
CA ASP A 192 -8.88 12.68 -6.91
C ASP A 192 -7.58 13.12 -7.60
N GLY A 193 -6.93 12.20 -8.31
CA GLY A 193 -5.59 12.38 -8.87
C GLY A 193 -4.46 12.00 -7.91
N THR A 194 -4.77 11.81 -6.62
CA THR A 194 -3.77 11.56 -5.57
C THR A 194 -3.89 10.15 -4.99
N LEU A 195 -4.94 9.89 -4.20
CA LEU A 195 -5.25 8.56 -3.67
C LEU A 195 -5.94 7.65 -4.69
N LYS A 196 -6.64 8.25 -5.65
CA LYS A 196 -7.42 7.56 -6.68
C LYS A 196 -7.27 8.29 -8.01
N SER A 197 -7.01 7.55 -9.09
CA SER A 197 -6.86 8.11 -10.44
C SER A 197 -8.12 8.86 -10.89
N TYR A 198 -7.97 9.95 -11.64
CA TYR A 198 -9.12 10.70 -12.17
C TYR A 198 -10.13 9.81 -12.90
N ALA A 199 -11.41 10.15 -12.79
CA ALA A 199 -12.48 9.57 -13.59
C ALA A 199 -13.13 10.66 -14.44
N CYS A 200 -13.65 10.27 -15.61
CA CYS A 200 -14.36 11.16 -16.51
C CYS A 200 -15.69 11.68 -15.92
N SER A 201 -16.28 10.92 -15.00
CA SER A 201 -17.46 11.35 -14.24
C SER A 201 -17.23 11.13 -12.74
N TYR A 202 -17.67 12.08 -11.92
CA TYR A 202 -17.58 11.93 -10.47
C TYR A 202 -18.47 10.79 -9.93
N PRO A 203 -19.71 10.56 -10.42
CA PRO A 203 -20.51 9.41 -10.00
C PRO A 203 -19.83 8.04 -10.25
N SER A 204 -19.03 7.91 -11.32
CA SER A 204 -18.24 6.70 -11.59
C SER A 204 -16.89 6.70 -10.91
N SER A 205 -16.58 7.71 -10.10
CA SER A 205 -15.27 7.89 -9.46
C SER A 205 -15.09 6.96 -8.26
N ILE A 206 -15.61 5.73 -8.29
CA ILE A 206 -15.58 4.78 -7.16
C ILE A 206 -14.13 4.36 -6.86
N GLN A 207 -13.77 4.34 -5.57
CA GLN A 207 -12.48 3.84 -5.11
C GLN A 207 -12.45 2.30 -5.21
N PRO A 208 -11.38 1.69 -5.74
CA PRO A 208 -11.25 0.24 -5.72
C PRO A 208 -11.06 -0.30 -4.29
N ALA A 209 -11.69 -1.44 -3.99
CA ALA A 209 -11.65 -2.04 -2.64
C ALA A 209 -10.22 -2.28 -2.11
N TYR A 210 -9.30 -2.73 -2.96
CA TYR A 210 -7.89 -2.94 -2.55
C TYR A 210 -7.23 -1.64 -2.09
N SER A 211 -7.56 -0.50 -2.72
CA SER A 211 -7.05 0.81 -2.33
C SER A 211 -7.59 1.22 -0.97
N GLY A 212 -8.87 0.95 -0.70
CA GLY A 212 -9.48 1.19 0.60
C GLY A 212 -8.79 0.41 1.73
N VAL A 213 -8.51 -0.88 1.50
CA VAL A 213 -7.80 -1.72 2.48
C VAL A 213 -6.38 -1.22 2.75
N ILE A 214 -5.63 -0.87 1.71
CA ILE A 214 -4.25 -0.38 1.84
C ILE A 214 -4.21 0.94 2.62
N GLN A 215 -5.13 1.87 2.33
CA GLN A 215 -5.22 3.13 3.05
C GLN A 215 -5.66 2.92 4.51
N ALA A 216 -6.63 2.06 4.78
CA ALA A 216 -7.03 1.72 6.15
C ALA A 216 -5.87 1.10 6.94
N GLN A 217 -5.11 0.20 6.31
CA GLN A 217 -3.91 -0.37 6.91
C GLN A 217 -2.88 0.72 7.19
N PHE A 218 -2.59 1.60 6.24
CA PHE A 218 -1.70 2.74 6.45
C PHE A 218 -2.18 3.64 7.58
N ALA A 219 -3.46 4.05 7.62
CA ALA A 219 -3.97 4.90 8.68
C ALA A 219 -3.87 4.23 10.05
N ARG A 220 -4.15 2.93 10.15
CA ARG A 220 -3.96 2.18 11.40
C ARG A 220 -2.50 2.13 11.85
N ARG A 221 -1.60 2.13 10.86
CA ARG A 221 -0.22 1.71 11.02
C ARG A 221 0.75 2.89 11.06
N CYS A 222 0.57 3.90 10.26
CA CYS A 222 1.64 4.83 9.94
C CYS A 222 1.28 6.26 10.32
N ALA A 223 0.05 6.51 10.77
CA ALA A 223 -0.39 7.84 11.14
C ALA A 223 -1.40 7.83 12.29
N GLN A 224 -1.32 8.79 13.22
CA GLN A 224 -2.29 8.92 14.31
C GLN A 224 -3.62 9.49 13.83
N THR A 225 -3.56 10.50 12.95
CA THR A 225 -4.74 11.15 12.37
C THR A 225 -4.58 11.24 10.86
N CYS A 226 -5.54 10.71 10.13
CA CYS A 226 -5.57 10.79 8.68
C CYS A 226 -6.77 11.61 8.20
N CYS A 227 -6.52 12.50 7.25
CA CYS A 227 -7.51 13.40 6.70
C CYS A 227 -7.46 13.38 5.17
N ILE A 228 -8.60 13.11 4.55
CA ILE A 228 -8.82 13.36 3.12
C ILE A 228 -9.49 14.71 2.99
N LEU A 229 -8.89 15.62 2.23
CA LEU A 229 -9.47 16.91 1.89
C LEU A 229 -9.80 16.92 0.39
N THR A 230 -11.06 17.14 0.04
CA THR A 230 -11.52 17.19 -1.35
C THR A 230 -12.45 18.37 -1.59
N THR A 231 -12.55 18.78 -2.86
CA THR A 231 -13.54 19.76 -3.31
C THR A 231 -14.95 19.16 -3.40
N ALA A 232 -15.08 17.84 -3.57
CA ALA A 232 -16.37 17.16 -3.66
C ALA A 232 -17.20 17.29 -2.38
N PRO A 233 -18.54 17.15 -2.45
CA PRO A 233 -19.41 17.18 -1.27
C PRO A 233 -19.26 15.91 -0.42
N LEU A 234 -19.81 15.89 0.81
CA LEU A 234 -19.80 14.69 1.66
C LEU A 234 -20.69 13.58 1.13
N MET A 235 -21.94 13.92 0.79
CA MET A 235 -23.04 13.02 0.45
C MET A 235 -23.72 13.46 -0.87
N HIS A 236 -24.71 12.68 -1.32
CA HIS A 236 -25.45 12.92 -2.56
C HIS A 236 -24.53 12.84 -3.78
N ILE A 237 -23.85 11.69 -3.92
CA ILE A 237 -22.72 11.49 -4.83
C ILE A 237 -21.52 12.32 -4.36
N GLY A 238 -21.19 12.15 -3.08
CA GLY A 238 -20.06 12.77 -2.40
C GLY A 238 -18.93 11.79 -2.09
N VAL A 239 -17.88 12.27 -1.43
CA VAL A 239 -16.69 11.47 -1.10
C VAL A 239 -17.02 10.24 -0.24
N LEU A 240 -18.05 10.31 0.62
CA LEU A 240 -18.47 9.17 1.44
C LEU A 240 -19.21 8.09 0.63
N ASP A 241 -19.83 8.46 -0.50
CA ASP A 241 -20.53 7.53 -1.38
C ASP A 241 -19.57 6.77 -2.30
N VAL A 242 -18.43 7.39 -2.64
CA VAL A 242 -17.45 6.85 -3.60
C VAL A 242 -16.16 6.31 -2.96
N SER A 243 -15.99 6.51 -1.64
CA SER A 243 -14.87 5.96 -0.86
C SER A 243 -15.18 4.55 -0.40
N THR A 244 -14.18 3.68 -0.41
CA THR A 244 -14.29 2.30 0.09
C THR A 244 -13.44 2.08 1.33
N ILE A 245 -12.88 3.13 1.92
CA ILE A 245 -12.15 3.03 3.19
C ILE A 245 -13.18 2.85 4.32
N PRO A 246 -13.03 1.85 5.20
CA PRO A 246 -13.94 1.68 6.32
C PRO A 246 -14.00 2.93 7.22
N PRO A 247 -15.13 3.21 7.88
CA PRO A 247 -15.25 4.31 8.84
C PRO A 247 -14.23 4.21 9.97
N GLY A 248 -13.78 5.36 10.49
CA GLY A 248 -12.88 5.46 11.64
C GLY A 248 -11.38 5.48 11.31
N TYR A 249 -10.99 5.29 10.04
CA TYR A 249 -9.59 5.40 9.62
C TYR A 249 -9.21 6.79 9.11
N TYR A 250 -10.13 7.48 8.43
CA TYR A 250 -9.90 8.81 7.86
C TYR A 250 -11.03 9.75 8.22
N TYR A 251 -10.68 11.00 8.50
CA TYR A 251 -11.62 12.12 8.50
C TYR A 251 -11.76 12.66 7.09
N TYR A 252 -12.98 13.02 6.72
CA TYR A 252 -13.28 13.52 5.38
C TYR A 252 -13.64 15.00 5.46
N GLY A 253 -12.73 15.85 5.02
CA GLY A 253 -12.98 17.25 4.71
C GLY A 253 -13.49 17.38 3.28
N ALA A 254 -14.70 17.87 3.12
CA ALA A 254 -15.36 18.03 1.84
C ALA A 254 -15.71 19.49 1.61
N SER A 255 -16.13 19.81 0.38
CA SER A 255 -16.43 21.19 -0.03
C SER A 255 -15.26 22.14 0.27
N ALA A 256 -14.04 21.68 -0.04
CA ALA A 256 -12.78 22.36 0.27
C ALA A 256 -12.58 22.65 1.77
N GLY A 257 -13.08 21.78 2.65
CA GLY A 257 -12.92 21.85 4.09
C GLY A 257 -13.99 22.64 4.82
N ARG A 258 -15.07 23.04 4.15
CA ARG A 258 -16.22 23.72 4.78
C ARG A 258 -17.14 22.77 5.54
N GLU A 259 -17.06 21.48 5.27
CA GLU A 259 -17.76 20.45 6.02
C GLU A 259 -16.82 19.28 6.27
N TRP A 260 -16.90 18.70 7.47
CA TRP A 260 -16.08 17.56 7.86
C TRP A 260 -16.92 16.45 8.48
N PHE A 261 -16.61 15.23 8.08
CA PHE A 261 -17.07 14.01 8.71
C PHE A 261 -15.90 13.36 9.45
N VAL A 262 -15.93 13.43 10.79
CA VAL A 262 -14.94 12.80 11.68
C VAL A 262 -15.46 11.43 12.10
N ASP A 263 -16.68 11.41 12.66
CA ASP A 263 -17.41 10.21 13.02
C ASP A 263 -18.93 10.48 13.00
N PRO A 264 -19.81 9.48 13.21
CA PRO A 264 -21.26 9.69 13.20
C PRO A 264 -21.77 10.73 14.20
N THR A 265 -21.07 10.94 15.31
CA THR A 265 -21.39 11.90 16.38
C THR A 265 -20.70 13.25 16.22
N ASN A 266 -19.57 13.29 15.51
CA ASN A 266 -18.76 14.49 15.33
C ASN A 266 -18.69 14.89 13.85
N LYS A 267 -19.45 15.94 13.53
CA LYS A 267 -19.49 16.57 12.21
C LYS A 267 -19.27 18.05 12.38
N PHE A 268 -18.46 18.64 11.51
CA PHE A 268 -18.27 20.08 11.45
C PHE A 268 -18.88 20.64 10.18
N LYS A 269 -19.45 21.82 10.29
CA LYS A 269 -19.98 22.61 9.18
C LYS A 269 -19.63 24.07 9.43
N ASP A 270 -19.18 24.74 8.38
CA ASP A 270 -18.85 26.17 8.39
C ASP A 270 -20.09 27.01 8.79
N THR A 271 -19.88 27.98 9.67
CA THR A 271 -20.93 28.84 10.24
C THR A 271 -21.08 30.18 9.52
N SER A 272 -20.24 30.45 8.51
CA SER A 272 -20.28 31.70 7.75
C SER A 272 -21.50 31.85 6.83
N ILE A 273 -22.22 30.76 6.57
CA ILE A 273 -23.35 30.71 5.64
C ILE A 273 -24.65 30.59 6.45
N SER A 274 -25.63 31.44 6.15
CA SER A 274 -26.89 31.45 6.89
C SER A 274 -27.71 30.19 6.62
N GLU A 275 -28.46 29.72 7.63
CA GLU A 275 -29.39 28.58 7.45
C GLU A 275 -30.42 28.85 6.35
N LYS A 276 -30.83 30.11 6.18
CA LYS A 276 -31.75 30.52 5.12
C LYS A 276 -31.16 30.29 3.73
N ASP A 277 -29.90 30.64 3.52
CA ASP A 277 -29.22 30.45 2.24
C ASP A 277 -29.01 28.96 1.96
N LEU A 278 -28.69 28.17 2.99
CA LEU A 278 -28.59 26.70 2.88
C LEU A 278 -29.94 26.08 2.47
N MET A 279 -31.06 26.53 3.04
CA MET A 279 -32.40 26.07 2.65
C MET A 279 -32.73 26.42 1.19
N LEU A 280 -32.34 27.61 0.73
CA LEU A 280 -32.52 28.00 -0.68
C LEU A 280 -31.69 27.13 -1.62
N LEU A 281 -30.45 26.79 -1.24
CA LEU A 281 -29.61 25.87 -2.01
C LEU A 281 -30.23 24.47 -2.09
N ASP A 282 -30.82 23.97 -1.00
CA ASP A 282 -31.53 22.70 -0.98
C ASP A 282 -32.75 22.71 -1.93
N GLU A 283 -33.52 23.79 -1.95
CA GLU A 283 -34.67 23.94 -2.85
C GLU A 283 -34.24 23.93 -4.33
N VAL A 284 -33.18 24.69 -4.66
CA VAL A 284 -32.62 24.74 -6.02
C VAL A 284 -32.09 23.36 -6.42
N PHE A 285 -31.34 22.70 -5.54
CA PHE A 285 -30.81 21.36 -5.80
C PHE A 285 -31.91 20.34 -6.09
N GLN A 286 -33.00 20.34 -5.32
CA GLN A 286 -34.14 19.44 -5.53
C GLN A 286 -34.82 19.69 -6.88
N LYS A 287 -35.06 20.96 -7.24
CA LYS A 287 -35.66 21.31 -8.52
C LYS A 287 -34.81 20.84 -9.71
N ILE A 288 -33.49 21.03 -9.64
CA ILE A 288 -32.58 20.60 -10.71
C ILE A 288 -32.48 19.07 -10.75
N SER A 289 -32.45 18.40 -9.59
CA SER A 289 -32.43 16.93 -9.52
C SER A 289 -33.65 16.33 -10.22
N LEU A 290 -34.84 16.89 -9.99
CA LEU A 290 -36.08 16.48 -10.68
C LEU A 290 -36.02 16.71 -12.19
N LEU A 291 -35.37 17.80 -12.64
CA LEU A 291 -35.16 18.03 -14.08
C LEU A 291 -34.25 16.95 -14.67
N LEU A 292 -33.18 16.56 -13.97
CA LEU A 292 -32.23 15.55 -14.43
C LEU A 292 -32.83 14.12 -14.50
N GLU A 293 -33.99 13.87 -13.87
CA GLU A 293 -34.72 12.60 -14.05
C GLU A 293 -35.40 12.51 -15.43
N ARG A 294 -35.64 13.64 -16.09
CA ARG A 294 -36.24 13.66 -17.44
C ARG A 294 -35.24 13.13 -18.46
N GLN A 295 -35.71 12.31 -19.38
CA GLN A 295 -34.89 11.64 -20.40
C GLN A 295 -33.99 12.61 -21.18
N GLU A 296 -34.51 13.80 -21.49
CA GLU A 296 -33.80 14.86 -22.21
C GLU A 296 -32.61 15.47 -21.44
N PHE A 297 -32.63 15.45 -20.10
CA PHE A 297 -31.59 16.08 -19.26
C PHE A 297 -30.72 15.06 -18.51
N ARG A 298 -31.12 13.79 -18.45
CA ARG A 298 -30.42 12.73 -17.71
C ARG A 298 -28.96 12.54 -18.10
N VAL A 299 -28.58 12.89 -19.33
CA VAL A 299 -27.19 12.81 -19.80
C VAL A 299 -26.26 13.72 -18.99
N PHE A 300 -26.74 14.88 -18.53
CA PHE A 300 -25.92 15.85 -17.80
C PHE A 300 -25.49 15.37 -16.41
N THR A 301 -26.18 14.37 -15.84
CA THR A 301 -25.77 13.73 -14.59
C THR A 301 -24.39 13.09 -14.67
N TRP A 302 -23.98 12.65 -15.87
CA TRP A 302 -22.74 11.88 -16.09
C TRP A 302 -21.59 12.71 -16.67
N VAL A 303 -21.82 14.00 -16.95
CA VAL A 303 -20.81 14.89 -17.51
C VAL A 303 -19.95 15.43 -16.38
N GLY A 304 -18.64 15.13 -16.36
CA GLY A 304 -17.72 15.70 -15.39
C GLY A 304 -18.17 15.49 -13.94
N SER A 305 -18.35 16.58 -13.18
CA SER A 305 -18.86 16.51 -11.81
C SER A 305 -20.38 16.23 -11.71
N GLY A 306 -21.14 16.41 -12.80
CA GLY A 306 -22.60 16.38 -12.78
C GLY A 306 -23.19 17.53 -11.96
N LEU A 307 -24.28 17.27 -11.24
CA LEU A 307 -24.83 18.17 -10.23
C LEU A 307 -24.25 17.80 -8.85
N GLN A 308 -23.55 18.73 -8.21
CA GLN A 308 -23.00 18.55 -6.86
C GLN A 308 -23.51 19.64 -5.92
N LYS A 309 -23.93 19.23 -4.72
CA LYS A 309 -24.30 20.13 -3.63
C LYS A 309 -23.18 20.24 -2.61
N HIS A 310 -22.33 21.24 -2.79
CA HIS A 310 -21.30 21.57 -1.82
C HIS A 310 -21.88 22.36 -0.65
N TYR A 311 -21.15 22.41 0.46
CA TYR A 311 -21.49 23.28 1.57
C TYR A 311 -21.29 24.75 1.16
N GLY A 312 -22.41 25.42 0.83
CA GLY A 312 -22.45 26.83 0.47
C GLY A 312 -22.62 27.18 -1.00
N HIS A 313 -22.57 26.19 -1.91
CA HIS A 313 -22.77 26.43 -3.33
C HIS A 313 -23.18 25.14 -4.06
N LEU A 314 -23.73 25.30 -5.27
CA LEU A 314 -24.01 24.21 -6.19
C LEU A 314 -23.05 24.29 -7.37
N THR A 315 -22.56 23.14 -7.81
CA THR A 315 -21.79 23.01 -9.04
C THR A 315 -22.60 22.19 -10.02
N ILE A 316 -22.69 22.67 -11.27
CA ILE A 316 -23.35 21.96 -12.36
C ILE A 316 -22.33 21.88 -13.49
N ALA A 317 -21.95 20.66 -13.84
CA ALA A 317 -21.10 20.44 -14.99
C ALA A 317 -21.86 20.85 -16.26
N HIS A 318 -21.27 21.80 -16.98
CA HIS A 318 -21.74 22.25 -18.28
C HIS A 318 -20.69 21.87 -19.31
N GLN A 319 -21.05 21.02 -20.27
CA GLN A 319 -20.19 20.73 -21.42
C GLN A 319 -20.90 21.17 -22.69
N ASP A 320 -20.42 22.27 -23.26
CA ASP A 320 -20.86 22.80 -24.55
C ASP A 320 -20.27 21.99 -25.70
N ILE A 321 -20.74 20.76 -25.89
CA ILE A 321 -20.45 19.97 -27.09
C ILE A 321 -21.39 20.31 -28.24
N TYR A 322 -22.51 20.97 -27.95
CA TYR A 322 -23.53 21.34 -28.94
C TYR A 322 -23.22 22.72 -29.52
N GLY A 323 -22.13 22.84 -30.30
CA GLY A 323 -21.83 24.08 -31.05
C GLY A 323 -20.35 24.43 -31.20
N SER A 324 -19.41 23.61 -30.72
CA SER A 324 -17.99 23.84 -30.99
C SER A 324 -17.66 23.44 -32.44
N GLU A 325 -17.42 24.41 -33.32
CA GLU A 325 -16.86 24.24 -34.67
C GLU A 325 -15.37 23.84 -34.62
N GLY A 326 -15.06 22.76 -33.89
CA GLY A 326 -13.70 22.29 -33.65
C GLY A 326 -13.47 20.89 -34.21
N ASN A 327 -12.20 20.56 -34.43
CA ASN A 327 -11.79 19.21 -34.77
C ASN A 327 -11.99 18.27 -33.56
N ILE A 328 -12.60 17.10 -33.79
CA ILE A 328 -12.91 16.09 -32.78
C ILE A 328 -11.94 14.93 -32.97
N LEU A 329 -11.11 14.61 -31.97
CA LEU A 329 -10.27 13.41 -32.00
C LEU A 329 -10.94 12.26 -31.22
N VAL A 330 -11.24 11.16 -31.90
CA VAL A 330 -11.83 9.95 -31.31
C VAL A 330 -10.78 8.86 -31.23
N CYS A 331 -10.47 8.37 -30.03
CA CYS A 331 -9.51 7.28 -29.81
C CYS A 331 -10.21 6.02 -29.32
N GLY A 332 -9.79 4.84 -29.80
CA GLY A 332 -10.36 3.55 -29.39
C GLY A 332 -9.38 2.40 -29.47
N ASP A 333 -9.71 1.28 -28.84
CA ASP A 333 -8.89 0.05 -28.85
C ASP A 333 -9.69 -1.19 -29.30
N SER A 334 -11.02 -1.12 -29.23
CA SER A 334 -11.89 -2.27 -29.42
C SER A 334 -13.24 -1.92 -30.05
N VAL A 335 -13.97 -2.94 -30.53
CA VAL A 335 -15.27 -2.73 -31.23
C VAL A 335 -16.33 -2.01 -30.39
N THR A 336 -16.18 -1.98 -29.06
CA THR A 336 -17.09 -1.27 -28.15
C THR A 336 -17.00 0.24 -28.27
N ASP A 337 -15.93 0.77 -28.86
CA ASP A 337 -15.70 2.21 -29.02
C ASP A 337 -16.27 2.75 -30.34
N LEU A 338 -16.70 1.88 -31.27
CA LEU A 338 -17.27 2.29 -32.57
C LEU A 338 -18.51 3.20 -32.45
N PRO A 339 -19.43 3.01 -31.48
CA PRO A 339 -20.58 3.91 -31.31
C PRO A 339 -20.18 5.36 -31.02
N MET A 340 -19.06 5.58 -30.32
CA MET A 340 -18.53 6.93 -30.08
C MET A 340 -18.08 7.59 -31.38
N LEU A 341 -17.36 6.86 -32.25
CA LEU A 341 -16.95 7.35 -33.57
C LEU A 341 -18.17 7.68 -34.46
N GLN A 342 -19.19 6.81 -34.45
CA GLN A 342 -20.42 7.01 -35.21
C GLN A 342 -21.18 8.28 -34.78
N GLU A 343 -21.33 8.50 -33.48
CA GLU A 343 -22.02 9.68 -32.96
C GLU A 343 -21.27 10.97 -33.32
N CYS A 344 -19.94 10.97 -33.18
CA CYS A 344 -19.11 12.12 -33.55
C CYS A 344 -19.18 12.42 -35.05
N LEU A 345 -19.12 11.39 -35.91
CA LEU A 345 -19.23 11.55 -37.36
C LEU A 345 -20.61 12.03 -37.80
N THR A 346 -21.68 11.59 -37.11
CA THR A 346 -23.05 12.06 -37.39
C THR A 346 -23.20 13.56 -37.13
N ARG A 347 -22.47 14.08 -36.14
CA ARG A 347 -22.59 15.49 -35.71
C ARG A 347 -21.60 16.44 -36.38
N ASN A 348 -20.40 15.97 -36.72
CA ASN A 348 -19.38 16.80 -37.39
C ASN A 348 -18.62 15.98 -38.46
N PRO A 349 -19.27 15.64 -39.60
CA PRO A 349 -18.73 14.70 -40.58
C PRO A 349 -17.33 15.05 -41.10
N SER A 350 -17.02 16.35 -41.19
CA SER A 350 -15.76 16.87 -41.74
C SER A 350 -14.69 17.18 -40.69
N GLY A 351 -15.03 17.16 -39.40
CA GLY A 351 -14.13 17.56 -38.31
C GLY A 351 -13.61 16.40 -37.46
N VAL A 352 -13.95 15.14 -37.75
CA VAL A 352 -13.51 14.00 -36.93
C VAL A 352 -12.18 13.43 -37.40
N TYR A 353 -11.25 13.29 -36.47
CA TYR A 353 -9.99 12.55 -36.58
C TYR A 353 -10.05 11.33 -35.67
N THR A 354 -9.29 10.27 -35.99
CA THR A 354 -9.32 9.08 -35.14
C THR A 354 -7.99 8.35 -35.03
N ILE A 355 -7.72 7.77 -33.86
CA ILE A 355 -6.53 6.95 -33.57
C ILE A 355 -7.01 5.64 -32.93
N TRP A 356 -6.61 4.51 -33.51
CA TRP A 356 -7.00 3.18 -33.02
C TRP A 356 -5.79 2.34 -32.68
N VAL A 357 -5.73 1.84 -31.45
CA VAL A 357 -4.65 0.98 -30.96
C VAL A 357 -5.14 -0.46 -31.00
N THR A 358 -4.99 -1.13 -32.15
CA THR A 358 -5.46 -2.50 -32.34
C THR A 358 -4.68 -3.24 -33.42
N THR A 359 -4.49 -4.54 -33.24
CA THR A 359 -3.94 -5.46 -34.24
C THR A 359 -5.03 -6.17 -35.06
N ASP A 360 -6.31 -5.97 -34.74
CA ASP A 360 -7.44 -6.59 -35.44
C ASP A 360 -7.73 -5.90 -36.78
N SER A 361 -7.49 -6.61 -37.88
CA SER A 361 -7.73 -6.12 -39.24
C SER A 361 -9.20 -5.82 -39.54
N ILE A 362 -10.15 -6.54 -38.92
CA ILE A 362 -11.60 -6.33 -39.13
C ILE A 362 -12.02 -5.00 -38.51
N LEU A 363 -11.54 -4.71 -37.30
CA LEU A 363 -11.79 -3.43 -36.63
C LEU A 363 -11.17 -2.27 -37.41
N GLN A 364 -9.92 -2.39 -37.87
CA GLN A 364 -9.28 -1.38 -38.71
C GLN A 364 -10.10 -1.10 -39.99
N GLN A 365 -10.65 -2.13 -40.61
CA GLN A 365 -11.48 -1.98 -41.81
C GLN A 365 -12.83 -1.32 -41.48
N LYS A 366 -13.49 -1.71 -40.39
CA LYS A 366 -14.73 -1.08 -39.93
C LYS A 366 -14.53 0.41 -39.66
N VAL A 367 -13.46 0.81 -38.99
CA VAL A 367 -13.14 2.23 -38.74
C VAL A 367 -12.95 2.98 -40.07
N LYS A 368 -12.18 2.42 -41.01
CA LYS A 368 -11.96 3.03 -42.33
C LYS A 368 -13.26 3.17 -43.13
N CYS A 369 -14.15 2.17 -43.07
CA CYS A 369 -15.44 2.22 -43.77
C CYS A 369 -16.32 3.40 -43.33
N HIS A 370 -16.23 3.86 -42.07
CA HIS A 370 -17.01 5.00 -41.60
C HIS A 370 -16.59 6.34 -42.23
N PHE A 371 -15.38 6.43 -42.79
CA PHE A 371 -14.88 7.61 -43.51
C PHE A 371 -15.04 7.50 -45.03
N LEU A 372 -15.50 6.36 -45.57
CA LEU A 372 -15.70 6.11 -47.01
C LEU A 372 -17.16 6.30 -47.46
N VAL A 373 -18.07 6.63 -46.54
CA VAL A 373 -19.52 6.72 -46.77
C VAL A 373 -19.99 8.18 -47.01
N TYR A 374 -19.08 9.15 -47.03
CA TYR A 374 -19.38 10.57 -47.23
C TYR A 374 -18.53 11.21 -48.34
#